data_AF-A0A960U7N0-F1
#
_entry.id   AF-A0A960U7N0-F1
#
_cell.length_a   1.000
_cell.length_b   1.000
_cell.length_c   1.000
_cell.angle_alpha   90.00
_cell.angle_beta   90.00
_cell.angle_gamma   90.00
#
_symmetry.space_group_name_H-M   'P 1'
#
loop_
_entity.id
_entity.type
_entity.pdbx_description
1 polymer ?
#
loop_
_entity_poly.entity_id
_entity_poly.type
_entity_poly.pdbx_seq_one_letter_code
_entity_poly.pdbx_strand_id
1 'polypeptide(L)'
;VCKESLLTEDSKKYKALFILVEKMLRKVAIISIYILVFLSLPLISETIILKNGKVIKGQVIDHDAESIKIKTDDKVEVYSKSKVYKIVYSNNQAVVKRILEKESSNLARTQKQIENELKTERKAIDNRSSKQKKETDVTIIRLSKKIEKLEQKINRLKVKIKRLQKTIRDSKGKNPSSK
;
A
#
# COMPACT_ATOMS: atom_id res chain seq x y z
N VAL A 1 18.26 59.56 -83.86
CA VAL A 1 17.06 58.69 -83.84
C VAL A 1 17.27 57.36 -83.08
N CYS A 2 18.43 57.06 -82.48
CA CYS A 2 18.65 55.74 -81.83
C CYS A 2 19.05 55.81 -80.35
N LYS A 3 18.20 56.32 -79.46
CA LYS A 3 18.41 56.22 -77.99
C LYS A 3 17.18 55.79 -77.17
N GLU A 4 15.95 55.84 -77.72
CA GLU A 4 14.73 55.53 -76.95
C GLU A 4 14.39 54.03 -76.86
N SER A 5 14.93 53.18 -77.73
CA SER A 5 14.63 51.74 -77.72
C SER A 5 15.37 50.95 -76.62
N LEU A 6 16.54 51.40 -76.17
CA LEU A 6 17.37 50.71 -75.17
C LEU A 6 16.82 50.78 -73.74
N LEU A 7 16.10 51.86 -73.38
CA LEU A 7 15.53 52.04 -72.04
C LEU A 7 14.37 51.08 -71.74
N THR A 8 13.75 50.49 -72.76
CA THR A 8 12.58 49.62 -72.60
C THR A 8 12.94 48.15 -72.33
N GLU A 9 14.12 47.69 -72.74
CA GLU A 9 14.59 46.33 -72.44
C GLU A 9 15.00 46.16 -70.98
N ASP A 10 15.70 47.14 -70.42
CA ASP A 10 16.14 47.07 -69.03
C ASP A 10 14.95 47.11 -68.06
N SER A 11 13.92 47.91 -68.34
CA SER A 11 12.68 47.93 -67.57
C SER A 11 11.97 46.57 -67.52
N LYS A 12 11.98 45.80 -68.61
CA LYS A 12 11.39 44.45 -68.65
C LYS A 12 12.18 43.45 -67.81
N LYS A 13 13.52 43.53 -67.82
CA LYS A 13 14.40 42.69 -67.00
C LYS A 13 14.17 42.93 -65.50
N TYR A 14 14.06 44.19 -65.07
CA TYR A 14 13.78 44.50 -63.66
C TYR A 14 12.39 44.02 -63.21
N LYS A 15 11.37 44.09 -64.06
CA LYS A 15 10.03 43.54 -63.76
C LYS A 15 10.06 42.02 -63.59
N ALA A 16 10.76 41.30 -64.45
CA ALA A 16 10.91 39.85 -64.33
C ALA A 16 11.67 39.46 -63.04
N LEU A 17 12.73 40.21 -62.71
CA LEU A 17 13.53 40.01 -61.51
C LEU A 17 12.74 40.30 -60.23
N PHE A 18 11.91 41.35 -60.24
CA PHE A 18 10.99 41.68 -59.14
C PHE A 18 9.96 40.57 -58.89
N ILE A 19 9.33 40.04 -59.95
CA ILE A 19 8.37 38.92 -59.84
C ILE A 19 9.06 37.66 -59.29
N LEU A 20 10.32 37.41 -59.67
CA LEU A 20 11.09 36.27 -59.17
C LEU A 20 11.41 36.42 -57.67
N VAL A 21 11.82 37.62 -57.23
CA VAL A 21 12.11 37.92 -55.83
C VAL A 21 10.85 37.77 -54.97
N GLU A 22 9.69 38.27 -55.41
CA GLU A 22 8.43 38.06 -54.68
C GLU A 22 8.04 36.58 -54.53
N LYS A 23 8.29 35.77 -55.57
CA LYS A 23 8.04 34.32 -55.52
C LYS A 23 8.97 33.63 -54.53
N MET A 24 10.23 34.04 -54.45
CA MET A 24 11.19 33.53 -53.46
C MET A 24 10.79 33.95 -52.04
N LEU A 25 10.41 35.21 -51.83
CA LEU A 25 9.98 35.73 -50.52
C LEU A 25 8.77 34.96 -49.98
N ARG A 26 7.78 34.67 -50.84
CA ARG A 26 6.59 33.89 -50.47
C ARG A 26 6.96 32.47 -50.01
N LYS A 27 7.89 31.80 -50.70
CA LYS A 27 8.35 30.46 -50.31
C LYS A 27 9.08 30.48 -48.97
N VAL A 28 9.95 31.46 -48.74
CA VAL A 28 10.66 31.63 -47.47
C VAL A 28 9.67 31.89 -46.32
N ALA A 29 8.67 32.74 -46.54
CA ALA A 29 7.63 33.01 -45.54
C ALA A 29 6.84 31.74 -45.16
N ILE A 30 6.46 30.93 -46.15
CA ILE A 30 5.76 29.66 -45.92
C ILE A 30 6.64 28.70 -45.09
N ILE A 31 7.91 28.53 -45.47
CA ILE A 31 8.85 27.67 -44.74
C ILE A 31 9.04 28.16 -43.29
N SER A 32 9.15 29.47 -43.09
CA SER A 32 9.27 30.07 -41.76
C SER A 32 8.05 29.78 -40.89
N ILE A 33 6.85 29.81 -41.45
CA ILE A 33 5.61 29.47 -40.73
C ILE A 33 5.61 27.99 -40.33
N TYR A 34 6.02 27.08 -41.24
CA TYR A 34 6.12 25.66 -40.92
C TYR A 34 7.11 25.39 -39.78
N ILE A 35 8.27 26.04 -39.78
CA ILE A 35 9.27 25.91 -38.71
C ILE A 35 8.69 26.41 -37.37
N LEU A 36 8.01 27.57 -37.38
CA LEU A 36 7.41 28.14 -36.18
C LEU A 36 6.31 27.24 -35.60
N VAL A 37 5.45 26.66 -36.45
CA VAL A 37 4.41 25.71 -36.04
C VAL A 37 5.03 24.42 -35.50
N PHE A 38 6.11 23.92 -36.11
CA PHE A 38 6.78 22.71 -35.65
C PHE A 38 7.46 22.91 -34.28
N LEU A 39 8.05 24.08 -34.02
CA LEU A 39 8.60 24.42 -32.70
C LEU A 39 7.52 24.61 -31.63
N SER A 40 6.27 24.89 -32.03
CA SER A 40 5.16 25.14 -31.12
C SER A 40 4.45 23.85 -30.66
N LEU A 41 4.85 22.68 -31.16
CA LEU A 41 4.26 21.41 -30.74
C LEU A 41 4.60 21.15 -29.26
N PRO A 42 3.60 21.06 -28.36
CA PRO A 42 3.86 20.76 -26.97
C PRO A 42 4.49 19.37 -26.89
N LEU A 43 5.68 19.29 -26.30
CA LEU A 43 6.32 18.03 -25.94
C LEU A 43 5.32 17.23 -25.09
N ILE A 44 5.00 16.00 -25.54
CA ILE A 44 4.07 15.10 -24.88
C ILE A 44 4.63 14.81 -23.48
N SER A 45 4.05 15.44 -22.46
CA SER A 45 4.40 15.20 -21.06
C SER A 45 3.48 14.11 -20.48
N GLU A 46 4.09 13.12 -19.85
CA GLU A 46 3.40 12.02 -19.20
C GLU A 46 3.19 12.37 -17.71
N THR A 47 2.19 11.76 -17.07
CA THR A 47 1.87 12.02 -15.66
C THR A 47 2.13 10.78 -14.82
N ILE A 48 2.97 10.90 -13.79
CA ILE A 48 3.40 9.80 -12.95
C ILE A 48 2.90 10.05 -11.53
N ILE A 49 2.19 9.06 -11.01
CA ILE A 49 1.61 9.08 -9.68
C ILE A 49 2.51 8.22 -8.79
N LEU A 50 3.03 8.81 -7.72
CA LEU A 50 3.80 8.10 -6.70
C LEU A 50 2.88 7.53 -5.62
N LYS A 51 3.35 6.51 -4.89
CA LYS A 51 2.61 5.87 -3.78
C LYS A 51 2.30 6.81 -2.62
N ASN A 52 3.07 7.89 -2.48
CA ASN A 52 2.79 8.94 -1.50
C ASN A 52 1.72 9.95 -1.96
N GLY A 53 1.10 9.73 -3.14
CA GLY A 53 0.10 10.64 -3.71
C GLY A 53 0.68 11.83 -4.47
N LYS A 54 2.01 11.98 -4.54
CA LYS A 54 2.64 13.04 -5.34
C LYS A 54 2.45 12.74 -6.82
N VAL A 55 2.06 13.77 -7.58
CA VAL A 55 1.90 13.70 -9.02
C VAL A 55 3.01 14.50 -9.68
N ILE A 56 3.79 13.85 -10.55
CA ILE A 56 4.90 14.46 -11.28
C ILE A 56 4.56 14.42 -12.75
N LYS A 57 4.73 15.57 -13.43
CA LYS A 57 4.59 15.67 -14.88
C LYS A 57 5.97 15.68 -15.49
N GLY A 58 6.20 14.81 -16.47
CA GLY A 58 7.48 14.69 -17.12
C GLY A 58 7.45 13.62 -18.19
N GLN A 59 8.44 13.63 -19.08
CA GLN A 59 8.59 12.62 -20.12
C GLN A 59 9.39 11.43 -19.56
N VAL A 60 8.89 10.20 -19.67
CA VAL A 60 9.72 9.03 -19.38
C VAL A 60 10.75 8.90 -20.50
N ILE A 61 12.04 9.05 -20.14
CA ILE A 61 13.16 8.92 -21.09
C ILE A 61 13.56 7.46 -21.20
N ASP A 62 13.55 6.75 -20.07
CA ASP A 62 14.14 5.42 -19.96
C ASP A 62 13.51 4.63 -18.82
N HIS A 63 13.49 3.31 -18.96
CA HIS A 63 12.88 2.39 -18.02
C HIS A 63 13.72 1.12 -17.81
N ASP A 64 14.28 0.99 -16.61
CA ASP A 64 15.03 -0.19 -16.19
C ASP A 64 14.12 -1.16 -15.42
N ALA A 65 14.64 -2.34 -15.05
CA ALA A 65 13.89 -3.31 -14.24
C ALA A 65 13.44 -2.72 -12.88
N GLU A 66 14.28 -1.88 -12.26
CA GLU A 66 14.05 -1.36 -10.90
C GLU A 66 13.70 0.13 -10.83
N SER A 67 14.01 0.90 -11.90
CA SER A 67 13.91 2.35 -11.92
C SER A 67 13.35 2.91 -13.23
N ILE A 68 12.88 4.15 -13.18
CA ILE A 68 12.38 4.92 -14.32
C ILE A 68 13.05 6.29 -14.29
N LYS A 69 13.60 6.74 -15.41
CA LYS A 69 14.19 8.07 -15.57
C LYS A 69 13.18 9.00 -16.22
N ILE A 70 12.92 10.12 -15.56
CA ILE A 70 11.87 11.06 -15.95
C ILE A 70 12.51 12.42 -16.19
N LYS A 71 12.30 12.97 -17.39
CA LYS A 71 12.63 14.35 -17.71
C LYS A 71 11.51 15.26 -17.22
N THR A 72 11.77 16.04 -16.19
CA THR A 72 10.97 17.21 -15.85
C THR A 72 11.54 18.42 -16.59
N ASP A 73 10.79 19.52 -16.66
CA ASP A 73 11.14 20.73 -17.41
C ASP A 73 12.60 21.19 -17.19
N ASP A 74 13.12 21.07 -15.96
CA ASP A 74 14.46 21.55 -15.60
C ASP A 74 15.49 20.45 -15.31
N LYS A 75 15.09 19.17 -15.21
CA LYS A 75 15.96 18.11 -14.67
C LYS A 75 15.51 16.69 -14.96
N VAL A 76 16.48 15.79 -15.06
CA VAL A 76 16.27 14.35 -15.15
C VAL A 76 16.30 13.75 -13.73
N GLU A 77 15.18 13.19 -13.29
CA GLU A 77 15.05 12.58 -11.98
C GLU A 77 14.82 11.06 -12.13
N VAL A 78 15.52 10.28 -11.31
CA VAL A 78 15.41 8.81 -11.31
C VAL A 78 14.51 8.37 -10.15
N TYR A 79 13.44 7.66 -10.48
CA TYR A 79 12.48 7.15 -9.51
C TYR A 79 12.48 5.61 -9.51
N SER A 80 12.57 4.99 -8.34
CA SER A 80 12.41 3.54 -8.22
C SER A 80 10.95 3.15 -8.45
N LYS A 81 10.72 2.07 -9.21
CA LYS A 81 9.37 1.51 -9.46
C LYS A 81 8.66 1.10 -8.18
N SER A 82 9.41 0.77 -7.13
CA SER A 82 8.85 0.49 -5.80
C SER A 82 8.07 1.67 -5.21
N LYS A 83 8.41 2.91 -5.60
CA LYS A 83 7.78 4.16 -5.15
C LYS A 83 6.73 4.68 -6.12
N VAL A 84 6.72 4.19 -7.36
CA VAL A 84 5.74 4.55 -8.38
C VAL A 84 4.46 3.75 -8.14
N TYR A 85 3.33 4.45 -8.13
CA TYR A 85 2.01 3.83 -8.01
C TYR A 85 1.46 3.50 -9.40
N LYS A 86 1.37 4.51 -10.28
CA LYS A 86 0.83 4.33 -11.63
C LYS A 86 1.38 5.39 -12.58
N ILE A 87 1.67 4.98 -13.82
CA ILE A 87 2.06 5.89 -14.90
C ILE A 87 0.83 6.09 -15.78
N VAL A 88 0.49 7.35 -16.02
CA VAL A 88 -0.64 7.77 -16.85
C VAL A 88 -0.10 8.53 -18.05
N TYR A 89 -0.09 7.86 -19.20
CA TYR A 89 0.31 8.40 -20.51
C TYR A 89 -0.75 9.33 -21.11
N SER A 90 -1.42 10.12 -20.29
CA SER A 90 -2.51 10.99 -20.72
C SER A 90 -2.44 12.31 -19.96
N ASN A 91 -2.39 13.42 -20.70
CA ASN A 91 -2.30 14.77 -20.14
C ASN A 91 -3.63 15.26 -19.51
N ASN A 92 -4.62 14.37 -19.40
CA ASN A 92 -5.96 14.71 -18.94
C ASN A 92 -6.07 14.57 -17.42
N GLN A 93 -5.90 15.67 -16.70
CA GLN A 93 -5.94 15.74 -15.23
C GLN A 93 -7.25 15.20 -14.62
N ALA A 94 -8.35 15.24 -15.38
CA ALA A 94 -9.64 14.70 -14.94
C ALA A 94 -9.61 13.18 -14.75
N VAL A 95 -8.84 12.46 -15.59
CA VAL A 95 -8.70 11.00 -15.49
C VAL A 95 -7.89 10.63 -14.26
N VAL A 96 -6.82 11.38 -13.98
CA VAL A 96 -5.96 11.18 -12.80
C VAL A 96 -6.76 11.36 -11.51
N LYS A 97 -7.57 12.41 -11.40
CA LYS A 97 -8.42 12.66 -10.21
C LYS A 97 -9.43 11.54 -9.97
N ARG A 98 -10.11 11.07 -11.02
CA ARG A 98 -11.10 9.97 -10.92
C ARG A 98 -10.47 8.65 -10.46
N ILE A 99 -9.24 8.37 -10.88
CA ILE A 99 -8.50 7.17 -10.43
C ILE A 99 -8.19 7.29 -8.94
N LEU A 100 -7.65 8.42 -8.48
CA LEU A 100 -7.33 8.65 -7.07
C LEU A 100 -8.56 8.55 -6.15
N GLU A 101 -9.69 9.12 -6.56
CA GLU A 101 -10.92 9.11 -5.76
C GLU A 101 -11.58 7.73 -5.69
N LYS A 102 -11.61 6.98 -6.81
CA LYS A 102 -12.13 5.60 -6.80
C LYS A 102 -11.29 4.72 -5.89
N GLU A 103 -9.99 4.95 -5.86
CA GLU A 103 -9.06 4.16 -5.09
C GLU A 103 -9.10 4.48 -3.59
N SER A 104 -9.18 5.75 -3.23
CA SER A 104 -9.40 6.14 -1.83
C SER A 104 -10.71 5.59 -1.29
N SER A 105 -11.77 5.58 -2.10
CA SER A 105 -13.06 4.99 -1.75
C SER A 105 -12.97 3.47 -1.54
N ASN A 106 -12.25 2.76 -2.42
CA ASN A 106 -12.05 1.32 -2.29
C ASN A 106 -11.23 0.98 -1.04
N LEU A 107 -10.14 1.71 -0.78
CA LEU A 107 -9.32 1.51 0.43
C LEU A 107 -10.14 1.73 1.70
N ALA A 108 -10.99 2.76 1.73
CA ALA A 108 -11.88 3.02 2.87
C ALA A 108 -12.92 1.90 3.07
N ARG A 109 -13.45 1.31 1.99
CA ARG A 109 -14.37 0.16 2.07
C ARG A 109 -13.67 -1.08 2.61
N THR A 110 -12.49 -1.40 2.11
CA THR A 110 -11.70 -2.55 2.57
C THR A 110 -11.30 -2.39 4.04
N GLN A 111 -10.89 -1.20 4.48
CA GLN A 111 -10.61 -0.95 5.89
C GLN A 111 -11.83 -1.18 6.78
N LYS A 112 -13.02 -0.73 6.38
CA LYS A 112 -14.27 -0.98 7.13
C LYS A 112 -14.62 -2.46 7.18
N GLN A 113 -14.38 -3.22 6.12
CA GLN A 113 -14.60 -4.67 6.11
C GLN A 113 -13.63 -5.38 7.07
N ILE A 114 -12.34 -5.08 7.00
CA ILE A 114 -11.33 -5.63 7.91
C ILE A 114 -11.65 -5.28 9.37
N GLU A 115 -12.08 -4.04 9.66
CA GLU A 115 -12.44 -3.65 11.01
C GLU A 115 -13.66 -4.42 11.54
N ASN A 116 -14.65 -4.66 10.68
CA ASN A 116 -15.82 -5.44 11.05
C ASN A 116 -15.48 -6.93 11.27
N GLU A 117 -14.63 -7.52 10.43
CA GLU A 117 -14.14 -8.89 10.60
C GLU A 117 -13.31 -9.05 11.88
N LEU A 118 -12.42 -8.09 12.18
CA LEU A 118 -11.66 -8.10 13.43
C LEU A 118 -12.58 -7.96 14.66
N LYS A 119 -13.66 -7.17 14.57
CA LYS A 119 -14.65 -7.03 15.65
C LYS A 119 -15.44 -8.33 15.85
N THR A 120 -15.85 -9.02 14.79
CA THR A 120 -16.58 -10.30 14.91
C THR A 120 -15.67 -11.40 15.44
N GLU A 121 -14.42 -11.46 14.98
CA GLU A 121 -13.44 -12.44 15.45
C GLU A 121 -13.09 -12.24 16.93
N ARG A 122 -12.86 -10.98 17.37
CA ARG A 122 -12.65 -10.66 18.79
C ARG A 122 -13.82 -11.12 19.66
N LYS A 123 -15.06 -10.84 19.25
CA LYS A 123 -16.26 -11.31 19.97
C LYS A 123 -16.34 -12.83 20.04
N ALA A 124 -15.97 -13.54 18.96
CA ALA A 124 -15.95 -15.00 18.95
C ALA A 124 -14.89 -15.57 19.91
N ILE A 125 -13.70 -14.95 19.98
CA ILE A 125 -12.63 -15.34 20.90
C ILE A 125 -13.03 -15.10 22.36
N ASP A 126 -13.65 -13.95 22.66
CA ASP A 126 -14.12 -13.62 24.01
C ASP A 126 -15.22 -14.59 24.50
N ASN A 127 -16.13 -14.97 23.61
CA ASN A 127 -17.16 -15.97 23.90
C ASN A 127 -16.57 -17.37 24.14
N ARG A 128 -15.56 -17.78 23.37
CA ARG A 128 -14.87 -19.07 23.57
C ARG A 128 -14.09 -19.09 24.88
N SER A 129 -13.33 -18.04 25.18
CA SER A 129 -12.53 -17.95 26.39
C SER A 129 -13.39 -17.90 27.65
N SER A 130 -14.51 -17.17 27.63
CA SER A 130 -15.45 -17.15 28.76
C SER A 130 -16.16 -18.49 28.97
N LYS A 131 -16.50 -19.21 27.91
CA LYS A 131 -17.04 -20.58 28.01
C LYS A 131 -16.02 -21.55 28.60
N GLN A 132 -14.77 -21.50 28.13
CA GLN A 132 -13.69 -22.36 28.62
C GLN A 132 -13.38 -22.08 30.10
N LYS A 133 -13.33 -20.80 30.52
CA LYS A 133 -13.16 -20.43 31.93
C LYS A 133 -14.25 -21.01 32.83
N LYS A 134 -15.52 -20.94 32.40
CA LYS A 134 -16.64 -21.54 33.15
C LYS A 134 -16.48 -23.06 33.29
N GLU A 135 -16.07 -23.75 32.22
CA GLU A 135 -15.84 -25.20 32.25
C GLU A 135 -14.67 -25.58 33.16
N THR A 136 -13.58 -24.80 33.16
CA THR A 136 -12.45 -25.02 34.07
C THR A 136 -12.85 -24.76 35.52
N ASP A 137 -13.61 -23.71 35.80
CA ASP A 137 -14.06 -23.37 37.16
C ASP A 137 -14.95 -24.49 37.74
N VAL A 138 -15.89 -25.02 36.95
CA VAL A 138 -16.74 -26.15 37.36
C VAL A 138 -15.89 -27.40 37.66
N THR A 139 -14.85 -27.65 36.87
CA THR A 139 -13.96 -28.79 37.06
C THR A 139 -13.12 -28.63 38.33
N ILE A 140 -12.59 -27.44 38.58
CA ILE A 140 -11.83 -27.09 39.79
C ILE A 140 -12.70 -27.31 41.04
N ILE A 141 -13.95 -26.84 41.03
CA ILE A 141 -14.90 -27.02 42.15
C ILE A 141 -15.18 -28.51 42.41
N ARG A 142 -15.32 -29.33 41.37
CA ARG A 142 -15.53 -30.79 41.54
C ARG A 142 -14.30 -31.47 42.13
N LEU A 143 -13.09 -31.07 41.70
CA LEU A 143 -11.85 -31.63 42.19
C LEU A 143 -11.59 -31.21 43.64
N SER A 144 -11.80 -29.95 44.01
CA SER A 144 -11.64 -29.48 45.39
C SER A 144 -12.54 -30.26 46.36
N LYS A 145 -13.80 -30.49 46.00
CA LYS A 145 -14.73 -31.31 46.81
C LYS A 145 -14.29 -32.77 46.94
N LYS A 146 -13.62 -33.33 45.93
CA LYS A 146 -13.04 -34.69 46.02
C LYS A 146 -11.84 -34.71 46.97
N ILE A 147 -10.95 -33.72 46.88
CA ILE A 147 -9.79 -33.57 47.77
C ILE A 147 -10.25 -33.48 49.22
N GLU A 148 -11.23 -32.62 49.53
CA GLU A 148 -11.77 -32.46 50.88
C GLU A 148 -12.31 -33.79 51.45
N LYS A 149 -13.06 -34.55 50.65
CA LYS A 149 -13.55 -35.89 51.05
C LYS A 149 -12.42 -36.87 51.33
N LEU A 150 -11.34 -36.82 50.56
CA LEU A 150 -10.16 -37.66 50.76
C LEU A 150 -9.41 -37.26 52.03
N GLU A 151 -9.24 -35.97 52.28
CA GLU A 151 -8.63 -35.45 53.51
C GLU A 151 -9.41 -35.88 54.76
N GLN A 152 -10.75 -35.81 54.73
CA GLN A 152 -11.59 -36.31 55.81
C GLN A 152 -11.39 -37.82 56.05
N LYS A 153 -11.27 -38.62 54.99
CA LYS A 153 -10.98 -40.07 55.10
C LYS A 153 -9.59 -40.31 55.71
N ILE A 154 -8.57 -39.58 55.25
CA ILE A 154 -7.21 -39.66 55.79
C ILE A 154 -7.21 -39.32 57.29
N ASN A 155 -7.91 -38.26 57.70
CA ASN A 155 -8.00 -37.88 59.11
C ASN A 155 -8.69 -38.94 59.97
N ARG A 156 -9.78 -39.54 59.48
CA ARG A 156 -10.44 -40.68 60.18
C ARG A 156 -9.49 -41.87 60.33
N LEU A 157 -8.74 -42.21 59.29
CA LEU A 157 -7.77 -43.30 59.34
C LEU A 157 -6.62 -43.00 60.31
N LYS A 158 -6.07 -41.78 60.31
CA LYS A 158 -5.06 -41.33 61.26
C LYS A 158 -5.52 -41.50 62.72
N VAL A 159 -6.77 -41.12 63.03
CA VAL A 159 -7.35 -41.31 64.37
C VAL A 159 -7.46 -42.79 64.74
N LYS A 160 -7.91 -43.65 63.80
CA LYS A 160 -7.98 -45.10 64.02
C LYS A 160 -6.60 -45.71 64.30
N ILE A 161 -5.60 -45.35 63.50
CA ILE A 161 -4.22 -45.81 63.70
C ILE A 161 -3.71 -45.40 65.09
N LYS A 162 -3.94 -44.14 65.50
CA LYS A 162 -3.53 -43.64 66.82
C LYS A 162 -4.17 -44.44 67.97
N ARG A 163 -5.46 -44.79 67.86
CA ARG A 163 -6.17 -45.62 68.84
C ARG A 163 -5.58 -47.03 68.90
N LEU A 164 -5.38 -47.67 67.76
CA LEU A 164 -4.79 -49.01 67.67
C LEU A 164 -3.36 -49.05 68.25
N GLN A 165 -2.53 -48.05 67.95
CA GLN A 165 -1.19 -47.92 68.53
C GLN A 165 -1.23 -47.80 70.06
N LYS A 166 -2.20 -47.08 70.63
CA LYS A 166 -2.41 -47.01 72.07
C LYS A 166 -2.79 -48.38 72.64
N THR A 167 -3.76 -49.07 72.04
CA THR A 167 -4.16 -50.41 72.49
C THR A 167 -3.02 -51.43 72.44
N ILE A 168 -2.19 -51.39 71.39
CA ILE A 168 -0.98 -52.25 71.27
C ILE A 168 0.05 -51.93 72.37
N ARG A 169 0.21 -50.65 72.72
CA ARG A 169 1.12 -50.23 73.80
C ARG A 169 0.61 -50.72 75.15
N ASP A 170 -0.69 -50.55 75.41
CA ASP A 170 -1.33 -50.95 76.66
C ASP A 170 -1.36 -52.48 76.83
N SER A 171 -1.44 -53.25 75.73
CA SER A 171 -1.37 -54.72 75.76
C SER A 171 0.05 -55.27 75.92
N LYS A 172 1.07 -54.62 75.35
CA LYS A 172 2.49 -54.99 75.58
C LYS A 172 2.98 -54.71 77.02
N GLY A 173 2.34 -53.79 77.74
CA GLY A 173 2.64 -53.51 79.15
C GLY A 173 2.06 -54.52 80.15
N LYS A 174 1.14 -55.39 79.71
CA LYS A 174 0.58 -56.50 80.50
C LYS A 174 1.17 -57.83 80.05
N ASN A 175 2.48 -57.99 80.16
CA ASN A 175 3.07 -59.33 80.19
C ASN A 175 3.14 -59.74 81.67
N PRO A 176 2.36 -60.73 82.13
CA PRO A 176 2.59 -61.32 83.44
C PRO A 176 3.94 -62.04 83.37
N SER A 177 4.97 -61.45 83.99
CA SER A 177 6.19 -62.22 84.25
C SER A 177 5.79 -63.41 85.11
N SER A 178 6.08 -64.57 84.56
CA SER A 178 5.99 -65.89 85.15
C SER A 178 6.53 -65.96 86.58
N LYS A 179 5.82 -66.77 87.38
CA LYS A 179 6.29 -67.78 88.35
C LYS A 179 7.39 -67.39 89.34
#